data_AF-A0A2M8PPY3-F1
#
_entry.id   AF-A0A2M8PPY3-F1
#
_cell.length_a   1.000
_cell.length_b   1.000
_cell.length_c   1.000
_cell.angle_alpha   90.00
_cell.angle_beta   90.00
_cell.angle_gamma   90.00
#
_symmetry.space_group_name_H-M   'P 1'
#
loop_
_entity.id
_entity.type
_entity.pdbx_description
1 polymer ?
#
loop_
_entity_poly.entity_id
_entity_poly.type
_entity_poly.pdbx_seq_one_letter_code
_entity_poly.pdbx_strand_id
1 'polypeptide(L)'
;LKPGELPADVFLDLQTDNNKLSVWHLENENSEHFERLIAALAANQDYPSYIDYALIEAQMLKQIDIRYEQTPGDTADDEVNTWHYDLVELTAAKLFQLVNAIHASNSNRDDVRVAPRDVKKWLIKHSGNLDPDRIKIKKTKLRRQMGLSKIDDTS
;
A
#
# COMPACT_ATOMS: atom_id res chain seq x y z
N LEU A 1 1.67 21.55 -18.66
CA LEU A 1 0.30 21.05 -18.52
C LEU A 1 -0.61 22.24 -18.30
N LYS A 2 -1.81 22.26 -18.89
CA LYS A 2 -2.82 23.31 -18.65
C LYS A 2 -3.44 23.14 -17.25
N PRO A 3 -4.10 24.16 -16.70
CA PRO A 3 -4.85 24.01 -15.46
C PRO A 3 -5.87 22.85 -15.56
N GLY A 4 -5.79 21.90 -14.63
CA GLY A 4 -6.64 20.70 -14.61
C GLY A 4 -6.13 19.52 -15.45
N GLU A 5 -4.99 19.65 -16.14
CA GLU A 5 -4.33 18.51 -16.77
C GLU A 5 -3.32 17.87 -15.81
N LEU A 6 -3.34 16.54 -15.74
CA LEU A 6 -2.38 15.74 -14.97
C LEU A 6 -1.32 15.13 -15.91
N PRO A 7 -0.08 14.94 -15.44
CA PRO A 7 0.91 14.17 -16.19
C PRO A 7 0.38 12.76 -16.48
N ALA A 8 0.72 12.17 -17.63
CA ALA A 8 0.34 10.79 -17.91
C ALA A 8 0.95 9.79 -16.91
N ASP A 9 2.12 10.12 -16.34
CA ASP A 9 2.86 9.29 -15.41
C ASP A 9 2.10 8.98 -14.11
N VAL A 10 1.05 9.76 -13.77
CA VAL A 10 0.17 9.47 -12.62
C VAL A 10 -0.52 8.11 -12.71
N PHE A 11 -0.61 7.53 -13.91
CA PHE A 11 -1.15 6.19 -14.11
C PHE A 11 -0.13 5.08 -13.87
N LEU A 12 1.18 5.37 -13.84
CA LEU A 12 2.22 4.37 -13.54
C LEU A 12 2.12 3.86 -12.11
N ASP A 13 1.67 4.71 -11.19
CA ASP A 13 1.45 4.38 -9.78
C ASP A 13 0.13 3.60 -9.57
N LEU A 14 -0.81 3.67 -10.53
CA LEU A 14 -2.07 2.95 -10.50
C LEU A 14 -2.00 1.70 -11.39
N GLN A 15 -1.19 0.74 -10.94
CA GLN A 15 -1.00 -0.52 -11.66
C GLN A 15 -2.26 -1.38 -11.59
N THR A 16 -3.05 -1.32 -12.66
CA THR A 16 -4.22 -2.18 -12.81
C THR A 16 -3.84 -3.54 -13.38
N ASP A 17 -4.47 -4.60 -12.91
CA ASP A 17 -4.44 -5.93 -13.52
C ASP A 17 -5.86 -6.40 -13.80
N ASN A 18 -6.13 -6.86 -15.02
CA ASN A 18 -7.45 -7.32 -15.46
C ASN A 18 -8.62 -6.36 -15.09
N ASN A 19 -8.43 -5.04 -15.33
CA ASN A 19 -9.38 -3.97 -14.97
C ASN A 19 -9.69 -3.89 -13.47
N LYS A 20 -8.75 -4.34 -12.63
CA LYS A 20 -8.82 -4.21 -11.18
C LYS A 20 -7.67 -3.39 -10.63
N LEU A 21 -7.88 -2.73 -9.49
CA LEU A 21 -6.84 -2.05 -8.74
C LEU A 21 -6.92 -2.48 -7.28
N SER A 22 -5.82 -3.03 -6.77
CA SER A 22 -5.68 -3.44 -5.38
C SER A 22 -5.57 -2.23 -4.45
N VAL A 23 -6.38 -2.22 -3.41
CA VAL A 23 -6.42 -1.17 -2.37
C VAL A 23 -6.61 -1.80 -0.99
N TRP A 24 -6.29 -1.03 0.05
CA TRP A 24 -6.52 -1.44 1.44
C TRP A 24 -7.47 -0.47 2.13
N HIS A 25 -8.48 -1.03 2.80
CA HIS A 25 -9.42 -0.27 3.60
C HIS A 25 -8.87 -0.08 5.02
N LEU A 26 -8.85 1.16 5.50
CA LEU A 26 -8.43 1.48 6.86
C LEU A 26 -9.62 2.04 7.64
N GLU A 27 -10.04 1.32 8.68
CA GLU A 27 -11.07 1.81 9.59
C GLU A 27 -10.51 2.90 10.53
N ASN A 28 -11.25 4.01 10.62
CA ASN A 28 -11.12 5.03 11.67
C ASN A 28 -9.73 5.68 11.81
N GLU A 29 -9.11 6.22 10.75
CA GLU A 29 -7.82 6.97 10.77
C GLU A 29 -6.79 6.47 11.81
N ASN A 30 -6.76 5.15 12.07
CA ASN A 30 -6.02 4.61 13.20
C ASN A 30 -4.57 4.49 12.75
N SER A 31 -3.70 5.29 13.38
CA SER A 31 -2.27 5.29 13.08
C SER A 31 -1.68 3.89 13.23
N GLU A 32 -2.15 3.07 14.17
CA GLU A 32 -1.64 1.72 14.36
C GLU A 32 -2.00 0.76 13.21
N HIS A 33 -3.23 0.84 12.68
CA HIS A 33 -3.61 0.05 11.50
C HIS A 33 -2.83 0.49 10.27
N PHE A 34 -2.62 1.79 10.10
CA PHE A 34 -1.78 2.31 9.03
C PHE A 34 -0.32 1.83 9.16
N GLU A 35 0.29 1.92 10.35
CA GLU A 35 1.64 1.44 10.60
C GLU A 35 1.79 -0.05 10.30
N ARG A 36 0.80 -0.86 10.71
CA ARG A 36 0.78 -2.31 10.45
C ARG A 36 0.63 -2.63 8.97
N LEU A 37 -0.25 -1.93 8.26
CA LEU A 37 -0.41 -2.08 6.82
C LEU A 37 0.91 -1.78 6.09
N ILE A 38 1.55 -0.66 6.42
CA ILE A 38 2.83 -0.29 5.82
C ILE A 38 3.92 -1.34 6.13
N ALA A 39 3.95 -1.88 7.34
CA ALA A 39 4.87 -2.96 7.70
C ALA A 39 4.64 -4.23 6.87
N ALA A 40 3.38 -4.65 6.71
CA ALA A 40 3.02 -5.83 5.91
C ALA A 40 3.38 -5.67 4.43
N LEU A 41 3.11 -4.49 3.84
CA LEU A 41 3.51 -4.16 2.47
C LEU A 41 5.04 -4.12 2.31
N ALA A 42 5.75 -3.52 3.26
CA ALA A 42 7.20 -3.45 3.23
C ALA A 42 7.87 -4.82 3.40
N ALA A 43 7.23 -5.77 4.07
CA ALA A 43 7.75 -7.12 4.25
C ALA A 43 7.88 -7.90 2.93
N ASN A 44 7.12 -7.51 1.90
CA ASN A 44 7.18 -8.05 0.56
C ASN A 44 8.33 -7.46 -0.29
N GLN A 45 9.11 -6.53 0.25
CA GLN A 45 10.27 -5.93 -0.44
C GLN A 45 11.58 -6.59 -0.01
N ASP A 46 12.61 -6.47 -0.84
CA ASP A 46 13.97 -6.95 -0.52
C ASP A 46 14.64 -6.10 0.57
N TYR A 47 14.35 -4.81 0.60
CA TYR A 47 14.91 -3.81 1.51
C TYR A 47 13.87 -2.71 1.80
N PRO A 48 13.88 -2.08 2.99
CA PRO A 48 13.01 -0.94 3.27
C PRO A 48 13.31 0.22 2.33
N SER A 49 12.32 0.62 1.53
CA SER A 49 12.35 1.82 0.70
C SER A 49 11.31 2.83 1.15
N TYR A 50 11.17 3.91 0.38
CA TYR A 50 10.00 4.77 0.49
C TYR A 50 8.74 3.98 0.10
N ILE A 51 7.62 4.30 0.75
CA ILE A 51 6.29 3.85 0.35
C ILE A 51 5.45 5.10 0.13
N ASP A 52 5.05 5.29 -1.12
CA ASP A 52 4.16 6.36 -1.55
C ASP A 52 2.72 5.85 -1.47
N TYR A 53 1.82 6.65 -0.93
CA TYR A 53 0.41 6.25 -0.77
C TYR A 53 -0.53 7.42 -1.05
N ALA A 54 -1.77 7.07 -1.38
CA ALA A 54 -2.86 8.02 -1.50
C ALA A 54 -4.02 7.54 -0.64
N LEU A 55 -4.67 8.47 0.06
CA LEU A 55 -5.93 8.19 0.75
C LEU A 55 -7.08 8.69 -0.10
N ILE A 56 -8.11 7.87 -0.19
CA ILE A 56 -9.36 8.21 -0.84
C ILE A 56 -10.52 7.80 0.07
N GLU A 57 -11.45 8.72 0.28
CA GLU A 57 -12.69 8.42 0.99
C GLU A 57 -13.58 7.49 0.15
N ALA A 58 -14.13 6.45 0.78
CA ALA A 58 -15.00 5.48 0.10
C ALA A 58 -16.22 6.14 -0.59
N GLN A 59 -16.70 7.27 -0.08
CA GLN A 59 -17.79 8.02 -0.69
C GLN A 59 -17.44 8.56 -2.09
N MET A 60 -16.16 8.87 -2.36
CA MET A 60 -15.70 9.28 -3.69
C MET A 60 -15.77 8.12 -4.69
N LEU A 61 -15.44 6.89 -4.27
CA LEU A 61 -15.58 5.71 -5.14
C LEU A 61 -17.03 5.53 -5.61
N LYS A 62 -18.00 5.77 -4.72
CA LYS A 62 -19.43 5.73 -5.05
C LYS A 62 -19.83 6.83 -6.04
N GLN A 63 -19.28 8.03 -5.92
CA GLN A 63 -19.56 9.14 -6.85
C GLN A 63 -19.03 8.87 -8.26
N ILE A 64 -17.91 8.14 -8.36
CA ILE A 64 -17.27 7.75 -9.63
C ILE A 64 -17.91 6.47 -10.23
N ASP A 65 -18.86 5.86 -9.51
CA ASP A 65 -19.46 4.57 -9.89
C ASP A 65 -18.40 3.45 -10.01
N ILE A 66 -17.42 3.46 -9.10
CA ILE A 66 -16.44 2.39 -8.96
C ILE A 66 -16.98 1.35 -7.98
N ARG A 67 -17.04 0.10 -8.45
CA ARG A 67 -17.35 -1.06 -7.63
C ARG A 67 -16.09 -1.56 -6.95
N TYR A 68 -16.24 -2.16 -5.78
CA TYR A 68 -15.14 -2.79 -5.07
C TYR A 68 -15.61 -4.07 -4.39
N GLU A 69 -14.70 -5.04 -4.30
CA GLU A 69 -14.96 -6.36 -3.74
C GLU A 69 -13.86 -6.69 -2.74
N GLN A 70 -14.24 -7.22 -1.57
CA GLN A 70 -13.25 -7.66 -0.58
C GLN A 70 -12.59 -8.94 -1.10
N THR A 71 -11.27 -8.93 -1.19
CA THR A 71 -10.47 -10.08 -1.64
C THR A 71 -9.28 -10.25 -0.71
N PRO A 72 -8.82 -11.49 -0.45
CA PRO A 72 -7.63 -11.68 0.38
C PRO A 72 -6.40 -11.03 -0.26
N GLY A 73 -5.70 -10.20 0.51
CA GLY A 73 -4.39 -9.68 0.11
C GLY A 73 -3.30 -10.76 0.13
N ASP A 74 -2.14 -10.44 -0.43
CA ASP A 74 -0.96 -11.31 -0.41
C ASP A 74 0.23 -10.62 0.28
N THR A 75 0.07 -10.36 1.58
CA THR A 75 1.14 -9.87 2.47
C THR A 75 1.50 -10.93 3.49
N ALA A 76 2.65 -10.77 4.15
CA ALA A 76 3.05 -11.62 5.26
C ALA A 76 2.17 -11.48 6.52
N ASP A 77 1.15 -10.63 6.54
CA ASP A 77 0.25 -10.44 7.69
C ASP A 77 -1.18 -10.86 7.32
N ASP A 78 -1.65 -11.95 7.93
CA ASP A 78 -2.98 -12.52 7.60
C ASP A 78 -4.14 -11.60 7.96
N GLU A 79 -4.00 -10.77 8.99
CA GLU A 79 -5.06 -9.82 9.35
C GLU A 79 -5.11 -8.67 8.34
N VAL A 80 -3.96 -8.15 7.92
CA VAL A 80 -3.89 -7.11 6.87
C VAL A 80 -4.45 -7.62 5.56
N ASN A 81 -4.28 -8.91 5.26
CA ASN A 81 -4.88 -9.53 4.08
C ASN A 81 -6.41 -9.49 4.10
N THR A 82 -7.05 -9.38 5.27
CA THR A 82 -8.52 -9.19 5.38
C THR A 82 -8.95 -7.75 5.07
N TRP A 83 -8.04 -6.79 5.05
CA TRP A 83 -8.35 -5.37 4.78
C TRP A 83 -8.27 -5.03 3.29
N HIS A 84 -7.88 -6.00 2.46
CA HIS A 84 -7.68 -5.82 1.04
C HIS A 84 -8.99 -5.86 0.26
N TYR A 85 -9.07 -4.99 -0.74
CA TYR A 85 -10.15 -4.89 -1.68
C TYR A 85 -9.58 -4.70 -3.08
N ASP A 86 -10.28 -5.24 -4.07
CA ASP A 86 -10.07 -4.86 -5.45
C ASP A 86 -11.14 -3.85 -5.86
N LEU A 87 -10.73 -2.69 -6.37
CA LEU A 87 -11.60 -1.87 -7.19
C LEU A 87 -11.80 -2.60 -8.52
N VAL A 88 -13.02 -2.91 -8.91
CA VAL A 88 -13.35 -3.75 -10.07
C VAL A 88 -14.09 -2.98 -11.15
N GLU A 89 -14.16 -3.56 -12.35
CA GLU A 89 -14.82 -2.97 -13.52
C GLU A 89 -14.25 -1.58 -13.88
N LEU A 90 -12.94 -1.41 -13.69
CA LEU A 90 -12.27 -0.15 -14.00
C LEU A 90 -12.17 0.04 -15.52
N THR A 91 -12.49 1.25 -15.95
CA THR A 91 -12.22 1.73 -17.31
C THR A 91 -11.18 2.84 -17.23
N ALA A 92 -10.52 3.16 -18.35
CA ALA A 92 -9.60 4.31 -18.39
C ALA A 92 -10.27 5.62 -17.92
N ALA A 93 -11.57 5.81 -18.20
CA ALA A 93 -12.33 6.96 -17.74
C ALA A 93 -12.53 6.96 -16.22
N LYS A 94 -12.89 5.82 -15.62
CA LYS A 94 -13.00 5.68 -14.15
C LYS A 94 -11.66 5.87 -13.48
N LEU A 95 -10.58 5.35 -14.06
CA LEU A 95 -9.23 5.54 -13.56
C LEU A 95 -8.81 7.01 -13.58
N PHE A 96 -9.08 7.73 -14.68
CA PHE A 96 -8.82 9.17 -14.76
C PHE A 96 -9.62 9.97 -13.72
N GLN A 97 -10.89 9.62 -13.51
CA GLN A 97 -11.71 10.25 -12.47
C GLN A 97 -11.16 9.96 -11.06
N LEU A 98 -10.68 8.73 -10.82
CA LEU A 98 -10.05 8.34 -9.56
C LEU A 98 -8.78 9.15 -9.29
N VAL A 99 -7.88 9.28 -10.28
CA VAL A 99 -6.67 10.10 -10.14
C VAL A 99 -7.03 11.55 -9.83
N ASN A 100 -8.01 12.12 -10.53
CA ASN A 100 -8.44 13.50 -10.27
C ASN A 100 -9.00 13.66 -8.85
N ALA A 101 -9.77 12.69 -8.36
CA ALA A 101 -10.29 12.70 -6.99
C ALA A 101 -9.15 12.66 -5.97
N ILE A 102 -8.18 11.76 -6.15
CA ILE A 102 -6.97 11.64 -5.31
C ILE A 102 -6.17 12.94 -5.31
N HIS A 103 -5.93 13.52 -6.50
CA HIS A 103 -5.18 14.77 -6.62
C HIS A 103 -5.93 15.93 -5.95
N ALA A 104 -7.25 16.04 -6.16
CA ALA A 104 -8.06 17.08 -5.55
C ALA A 104 -8.06 16.98 -4.01
N SER A 105 -8.19 15.77 -3.46
CA SER A 105 -8.16 15.54 -2.01
C SER A 105 -6.77 15.77 -1.38
N ASN A 106 -5.70 15.57 -2.16
CA ASN A 106 -4.32 15.71 -1.71
C ASN A 106 -3.67 17.05 -2.04
N SER A 107 -4.39 17.99 -2.69
CA SER A 107 -3.88 19.32 -3.07
C SER A 107 -3.28 20.17 -1.92
N ASN A 108 -3.49 19.77 -0.66
CA ASN A 108 -2.94 20.40 0.55
C ASN A 108 -2.05 19.45 1.39
N ARG A 109 -1.76 18.24 0.90
CA ARG A 109 -0.91 17.26 1.58
C ARG A 109 0.31 17.03 0.70
N ASP A 110 1.35 17.85 0.93
CA ASP A 110 2.68 17.62 0.34
C ASP A 110 3.08 16.16 0.59
N ASP A 111 3.34 15.43 -0.48
CA ASP A 111 3.95 14.09 -0.53
C ASP A 111 3.57 13.14 0.61
N VAL A 112 2.49 12.39 0.38
CA VAL A 112 2.02 11.33 1.26
C VAL A 112 2.96 10.10 1.13
N ARG A 113 4.16 10.24 1.70
CA ARG A 113 5.29 9.33 1.57
C ARG A 113 5.81 8.91 2.94
N VAL A 114 5.96 7.61 3.15
CA VAL A 114 6.62 7.05 4.34
C VAL A 114 8.12 6.90 4.07
N ALA A 115 8.95 7.50 4.93
CA ALA A 115 10.40 7.42 4.80
C ALA A 115 10.93 6.02 5.20
N PRO A 116 12.04 5.53 4.62
CA PRO A 116 12.64 4.23 4.95
C PRO A 116 12.95 4.05 6.44
N ARG A 117 13.24 5.15 7.15
CA ARG A 117 13.45 5.14 8.60
C ARG A 117 12.20 4.68 9.34
N ASP A 118 11.04 5.22 8.97
CA ASP A 118 9.77 4.94 9.63
C ASP A 118 9.21 3.59 9.17
N VAL A 119 9.36 3.24 7.88
CA VAL A 119 9.11 1.88 7.38
C VAL A 119 9.89 0.84 8.19
N LYS A 120 11.20 1.06 8.41
CA LYS A 120 12.02 0.16 9.23
C LYS A 120 11.54 0.08 10.67
N LYS A 121 11.16 1.21 11.27
CA LYS A 121 10.65 1.28 12.65
C LYS A 121 9.38 0.43 12.77
N TRP A 122 8.44 0.59 11.83
CA TRP A 122 7.16 -0.12 11.85
C TRP A 122 7.29 -1.60 11.51
N LEU A 123 8.18 -1.97 10.58
CA LEU A 123 8.55 -3.37 10.34
C LEU A 123 9.03 -4.08 11.61
N ILE A 124 9.86 -3.42 12.42
CA ILE A 124 10.33 -3.98 13.69
C ILE A 124 9.17 -4.05 14.70
N LYS A 125 8.41 -2.96 14.85
CA LYS A 125 7.29 -2.86 15.78
C LYS A 125 6.24 -3.96 15.55
N HIS A 126 5.88 -4.21 14.29
CA HIS A 126 4.82 -5.15 13.89
C HIS A 126 5.34 -6.53 13.47
N SER A 127 6.63 -6.81 13.63
CA SER A 127 7.23 -8.09 13.22
C SER A 127 6.56 -9.33 13.81
N GLY A 128 5.99 -9.22 15.02
CA GLY A 128 5.25 -10.32 15.65
C GLY A 128 3.93 -10.71 14.97
N ASN A 129 3.43 -9.86 14.05
CA ASN A 129 2.21 -10.12 13.27
C ASN A 129 2.52 -10.72 11.88
N LEU A 130 3.79 -10.76 11.50
CA LEU A 130 4.23 -11.20 10.18
C LEU A 130 4.63 -12.67 10.22
N ASP A 131 4.17 -13.44 9.24
CA ASP A 131 4.65 -14.80 8.97
C ASP A 131 6.14 -14.76 8.54
N PRO A 132 7.07 -15.30 9.36
CA PRO A 132 8.50 -15.32 9.07
C PRO A 132 8.87 -15.89 7.70
N ASP A 133 8.11 -16.87 7.22
CA ASP A 133 8.39 -17.62 5.99
C ASP A 133 7.97 -16.85 4.74
N ARG A 134 7.11 -15.84 4.89
CA ARG A 134 6.64 -14.97 3.80
C ARG A 134 7.39 -13.64 3.71
N ILE A 135 8.28 -13.34 4.67
CA ILE A 135 9.08 -12.10 4.69
C ILE A 135 10.24 -12.16 3.69
N LYS A 136 10.21 -11.29 2.67
CA LYS A 136 11.22 -11.21 1.60
C LYS A 136 12.43 -10.34 1.94
N ILE A 137 12.41 -9.63 3.07
CA ILE A 137 13.51 -8.76 3.51
C ILE A 137 14.83 -9.54 3.61
N LYS A 138 15.83 -9.16 2.81
CA LYS A 138 17.13 -9.86 2.72
C LYS A 138 18.15 -9.37 3.75
N LYS A 139 18.00 -8.16 4.29
CA LYS A 139 19.00 -7.53 5.15
C LYS A 139 19.11 -8.22 6.52
N THR A 140 20.17 -9.00 6.73
CA THR A 140 20.40 -9.83 7.93
C THR A 140 20.30 -9.05 9.25
N LYS A 141 20.87 -7.84 9.31
CA LYS A 141 20.78 -6.98 10.50
C LYS A 141 19.32 -6.64 10.84
N LEU A 142 18.50 -6.34 9.84
CA LEU A 142 17.09 -6.02 10.03
C LEU A 142 16.29 -7.25 10.42
N ARG A 143 16.50 -8.39 9.75
CA ARG A 143 15.88 -9.68 10.12
C ARG A 143 16.11 -10.01 11.60
N ARG A 144 17.34 -9.85 12.09
CA ARG A 144 17.66 -10.02 13.52
C ARG A 144 16.92 -9.04 14.43
N GLN A 145 16.74 -7.78 14.01
CA GLN A 145 15.97 -6.79 14.76
C GLN A 145 14.47 -7.13 14.80
N MET A 146 13.97 -7.86 13.81
CA MET A 146 12.61 -8.38 13.74
C MET A 146 12.44 -9.73 14.47
N GLY A 147 13.47 -10.24 15.14
CA GLY A 147 13.41 -11.54 15.82
C GLY A 147 13.45 -12.76 14.90
N LEU A 148 13.76 -12.58 13.61
CA LEU A 148 13.86 -13.67 12.64
C LEU A 148 15.24 -14.36 12.77
N SER A 149 15.25 -15.69 12.68
CA SER A 149 16.49 -16.49 12.56
C SER A 149 17.27 -16.10 11.30
N LYS A 150 18.58 -16.37 11.29
CA LYS A 150 19.42 -16.11 10.11
C LYS A 150 18.87 -16.92 8.93
N ILE A 151 18.74 -16.28 7.77
CA ILE A 151 18.75 -17.00 6.49
C ILE A 151 20.14 -17.60 6.41
N ASP A 152 20.25 -18.92 6.27
CA ASP A 152 21.51 -19.55 5.89
C ASP A 152 21.90 -18.98 4.53
N ASP A 153 22.98 -18.18 4.49
CA ASP A 153 23.61 -17.72 3.25
C ASP A 153 24.04 -18.97 2.46
N THR A 154 23.14 -19.49 1.64
CA THR A 154 23.38 -20.58 0.70
C THR A 154 23.14 -20.07 -0.71
N SER A 155 24.15 -19.36 -1.24
CA SER A 155 24.78 -19.57 -2.56
C SER A 155 25.61 -18.34 -2.94
#